data_AF-A0A3L6KSI9-F1
#
_entry.id   AF-A0A3L6KSI9-F1
#
_cell.length_a   1.000
_cell.length_b   1.000
_cell.length_c   1.000
_cell.angle_alpha   90.00
_cell.angle_beta   90.00
_cell.angle_gamma   90.00
#
_symmetry.space_group_name_H-M   'P 1'
#
loop_
_entity.id
_entity.type
_entity.pdbx_description
1 polymer ?
#
loop_
_entity_poly.entity_id
_entity_poly.type
_entity_poly.pdbx_seq_one_letter_code
_entity_poly.pdbx_strand_id
1 'polypeptide(L)'
;MNEQRLAEGREKQLQELKRKSSLFTQLLGGERNAAQRKQWELKVSKMEQELEATRRLGTYIHLDMDMFYAAVEIKKHPEYATIPLAIGTMTRLQTANYIARGRGVRPGMPGFLALKICPNCSFSSR
;
A
#
# COMPACT_ATOMS: atom_id res chain seq x y z
N MET A 1 6.61 -17.61 11.39
CA MET A 1 5.97 -18.77 10.74
C MET A 1 4.91 -18.39 9.70
N ASN A 2 3.77 -17.77 10.04
CA ASN A 2 2.74 -17.46 9.01
C ASN A 2 3.19 -16.40 7.99
N GLU A 3 3.82 -15.30 8.42
CA GLU A 3 4.31 -14.26 7.50
C GLU A 3 5.42 -14.77 6.57
N GLN A 4 6.28 -15.67 7.06
CA GLN A 4 7.29 -16.36 6.26
C GLN A 4 6.64 -17.24 5.19
N ARG A 5 5.64 -18.05 5.56
CA ARG A 5 4.85 -18.85 4.61
C ARG A 5 4.19 -17.98 3.53
N LEU A 6 3.65 -16.83 3.91
CA LEU A 6 3.07 -15.88 2.95
C LEU A 6 4.14 -15.27 2.03
N ALA A 7 5.32 -14.95 2.56
CA ALA A 7 6.44 -14.43 1.78
C ALA A 7 6.94 -15.47 0.77
N GLU A 8 7.15 -16.72 1.20
CA GLU A 8 7.51 -17.84 0.34
C GLU A 8 6.46 -18.08 -0.76
N GLY A 9 5.17 -18.00 -0.42
CA GLY A 9 4.08 -18.10 -1.39
C GLY A 9 4.14 -17.01 -2.46
N ARG A 10 4.37 -15.75 -2.05
CA ARG A 10 4.57 -14.62 -2.98
C ARG A 10 5.80 -14.81 -3.86
N GLU A 11 6.89 -15.35 -3.31
CA GLU A 11 8.10 -15.60 -4.07
C GLU A 11 7.90 -16.68 -5.13
N LYS A 12 7.19 -17.76 -4.81
CA LYS A 12 6.79 -18.78 -5.80
C LYS A 12 5.93 -18.19 -6.91
N GLN A 13 4.94 -17.35 -6.56
CA GLN A 13 4.13 -16.63 -7.54
C GLN A 13 4.98 -15.72 -8.43
N LEU A 14 5.96 -15.01 -7.84
CA LEU A 14 6.87 -14.14 -8.57
C LEU A 14 7.74 -14.94 -9.56
N GLN A 15 8.26 -16.08 -9.14
CA GLN A 15 9.04 -16.97 -10.01
C GLN A 15 8.21 -17.49 -11.18
N GLU A 16 6.96 -17.89 -10.93
CA GLU A 16 6.07 -18.35 -12.00
C GLU A 16 5.71 -17.21 -12.97
N LEU A 17 5.46 -15.99 -12.47
CA LEU A 17 5.24 -14.82 -13.32
C LEU A 17 6.47 -14.50 -14.18
N LYS A 18 7.68 -14.56 -13.61
CA LYS A 18 8.93 -14.38 -14.36
C LYS A 18 9.10 -15.45 -15.43
N ARG A 19 8.81 -16.71 -15.12
CA ARG A 19 8.86 -17.82 -16.08
C ARG A 19 7.86 -17.62 -17.23
N LYS A 20 6.60 -17.29 -16.91
CA LYS A 20 5.57 -16.98 -17.90
C LYS A 20 5.95 -15.80 -18.78
N SER A 21 6.50 -14.74 -18.19
CA SER A 21 6.98 -13.57 -18.93
C SER A 21 8.13 -13.91 -19.87
N SER A 22 9.13 -14.67 -19.42
CA SER A 22 10.23 -15.12 -20.28
C SER A 22 9.75 -16.01 -21.43
N LEU A 23 8.88 -16.97 -21.14
CA LEU A 23 8.26 -17.82 -22.16
C LEU A 23 7.45 -16.99 -23.16
N PHE A 24 6.69 -16.02 -22.67
CA PHE A 24 5.95 -15.08 -23.51
C PHE A 24 6.90 -14.33 -24.44
N THR A 25 7.97 -13.71 -23.94
CA THR A 25 8.99 -13.03 -24.76
C THR A 25 9.63 -13.95 -25.81
N GLN A 26 9.93 -15.21 -25.47
CA GLN A 26 10.45 -16.18 -26.44
C GLN A 26 9.42 -16.55 -27.51
N LEU A 27 8.16 -16.74 -27.13
CA LEU A 27 7.05 -16.93 -28.08
C LEU A 27 6.85 -15.69 -28.96
N LEU A 28 7.16 -14.50 -28.45
CA LEU A 28 7.13 -13.25 -29.19
C LEU A 28 8.36 -13.03 -30.12
N GLY A 29 9.39 -13.87 -30.07
CA GLY A 29 10.62 -13.70 -30.85
C GLY A 29 10.61 -14.33 -32.25
N GLY A 30 9.67 -15.22 -32.56
CA GLY A 30 9.65 -15.97 -33.84
C GLY A 30 8.59 -15.48 -34.84
N GLU A 31 8.83 -15.65 -36.15
CA GLU A 31 7.88 -15.30 -37.23
C GLU A 31 6.54 -16.04 -37.13
N ARG A 32 6.55 -17.29 -36.65
CA ARG A 32 5.35 -18.14 -36.51
C ARG A 32 4.23 -17.49 -35.68
N ASN A 33 4.58 -16.67 -34.70
CA ASN A 33 3.63 -16.04 -33.80
C ASN A 33 3.37 -14.55 -34.14
N ALA A 34 4.02 -14.00 -35.17
CA ALA A 34 3.94 -12.58 -35.51
C ALA A 34 2.49 -12.11 -35.79
N ALA A 35 1.68 -12.94 -36.44
CA ALA A 35 0.27 -12.64 -36.67
C ALA A 35 -0.55 -12.56 -35.37
N GLN A 36 -0.33 -13.51 -34.44
CA GLN A 36 -0.98 -13.52 -33.14
C GLN A 36 -0.57 -12.33 -32.26
N ARG A 37 0.71 -11.92 -32.33
CA ARG A 37 1.22 -10.70 -31.68
C ARG A 37 0.50 -9.47 -32.18
N LYS A 38 0.50 -9.29 -33.50
CA LYS A 38 -0.16 -8.18 -34.17
C LYS A 38 -1.65 -8.13 -33.81
N GLN A 39 -2.31 -9.28 -33.69
CA GLN A 39 -3.70 -9.35 -33.23
C GLN A 39 -3.87 -8.86 -31.77
N TRP A 40 -2.98 -9.24 -30.86
CA TRP A 40 -3.02 -8.77 -29.47
C TRP A 40 -2.70 -7.29 -29.35
N GLU A 41 -1.71 -6.79 -30.08
CA GLU A 41 -1.37 -5.36 -30.16
C GLU A 41 -2.56 -4.56 -30.67
N LEU A 42 -3.21 -5.02 -31.75
CA LEU A 42 -4.42 -4.39 -32.27
C LEU A 42 -5.57 -4.41 -31.24
N LYS A 43 -5.74 -5.52 -30.51
CA LYS A 43 -6.76 -5.62 -29.46
C LYS A 43 -6.50 -4.65 -28.31
N VAL A 44 -5.26 -4.57 -27.83
CA VAL A 44 -4.86 -3.63 -26.76
C VAL A 44 -5.02 -2.20 -27.23
N SER A 45 -4.51 -1.87 -28.42
CA SER A 45 -4.62 -0.54 -29.01
C SER A 45 -6.08 -0.10 -29.18
N LYS A 46 -6.96 -1.02 -29.60
CA LYS A 46 -8.41 -0.75 -29.67
C LYS A 46 -9.01 -0.47 -28.29
N MET A 47 -8.69 -1.27 -27.27
CA MET A 47 -9.17 -1.02 -25.90
C MET A 47 -8.66 0.32 -25.35
N GLU A 48 -7.41 0.66 -25.61
CA GLU A 48 -6.82 1.96 -25.22
C GLU A 48 -7.56 3.12 -25.89
N GLN A 49 -7.83 3.03 -27.20
CA GLN A 49 -8.60 4.04 -27.93
C GLN A 49 -10.02 4.20 -27.38
N GLU A 50 -10.69 3.10 -27.03
CA GLU A 50 -12.04 3.12 -26.43
C GLU A 50 -12.04 3.80 -25.04
N LEU A 51 -11.04 3.49 -24.20
CA LEU A 51 -10.87 4.12 -22.90
C LEU A 51 -10.53 5.61 -23.03
N GLU A 52 -9.70 5.98 -24.00
CA GLU A 52 -9.34 7.37 -24.25
C GLU A 52 -10.51 8.19 -24.78
N ALA A 53 -11.27 7.63 -25.73
CA ALA A 53 -12.45 8.27 -26.29
C ALA A 53 -13.53 8.57 -25.24
N THR A 54 -13.54 7.83 -24.13
CA THR A 54 -14.48 7.99 -23.02
C THR A 54 -13.86 8.66 -21.78
N ARG A 55 -12.60 9.11 -21.87
CA ARG A 55 -11.90 9.77 -20.75
C ARG A 55 -12.63 11.05 -20.33
N ARG A 56 -13.03 11.10 -19.06
CA ARG A 56 -13.68 12.27 -18.46
C ARG A 56 -12.66 13.06 -17.62
N LEU A 57 -12.30 14.25 -18.09
CA LEU A 57 -11.42 15.18 -17.38
C LEU A 57 -12.22 16.10 -16.44
N GLY A 58 -13.01 15.48 -15.56
CA GLY A 58 -13.75 16.20 -14.53
C GLY A 58 -12.86 16.69 -13.39
N THR A 59 -13.38 17.60 -12.58
CA THR A 59 -12.75 17.95 -11.31
C THR A 59 -13.14 16.92 -10.25
N TYR A 60 -12.14 16.25 -9.67
CA TYR A 60 -12.31 15.30 -8.59
C TYR A 60 -11.52 15.79 -7.37
N ILE A 61 -12.16 15.82 -6.21
CA ILE A 61 -11.53 16.26 -4.96
C ILE A 61 -11.47 15.07 -4.01
N HIS A 62 -10.27 14.76 -3.52
CA HIS A 62 -10.04 13.80 -2.47
C HIS A 62 -9.61 14.53 -1.21
N LEU A 63 -10.31 14.28 -0.10
CA LEU A 63 -9.99 14.85 1.20
C LEU A 63 -9.57 13.71 2.13
N ASP A 64 -8.36 13.82 2.69
CA ASP A 64 -7.84 12.92 3.70
C ASP A 64 -7.50 13.73 4.96
N MET A 65 -7.94 13.25 6.12
CA MET A 65 -7.73 13.94 7.39
C MET A 65 -6.40 13.52 7.99
N ASP A 66 -5.51 14.50 8.15
CA ASP A 66 -4.19 14.31 8.74
C ASP A 66 -4.26 13.66 10.12
N MET A 67 -3.70 12.45 10.22
CA MET A 67 -3.60 11.68 11.47
C MET A 67 -4.91 11.64 12.28
N PHE A 68 -6.06 11.51 11.61
CA PHE A 68 -7.39 11.84 12.13
C PHE A 68 -7.65 11.54 13.62
N TYR A 69 -7.64 10.28 14.07
CA TYR A 69 -7.93 9.99 15.48
C TYR A 69 -6.88 10.56 16.45
N ALA A 70 -5.61 10.62 16.04
CA ALA A 70 -4.59 11.28 16.85
C ALA A 70 -4.82 12.80 16.90
N ALA A 71 -5.23 13.42 15.78
CA ALA A 71 -5.58 14.85 15.76
C ALA A 71 -6.80 15.16 16.66
N VAL A 72 -7.81 14.28 16.69
CA VAL A 72 -8.96 14.39 17.60
C VAL A 72 -8.50 14.33 19.06
N GLU A 73 -7.63 13.39 19.40
CA GLU A 73 -7.10 13.27 20.76
C GLU A 73 -6.20 14.44 21.15
N ILE A 74 -5.35 14.95 20.24
CA ILE A 74 -4.55 16.16 20.45
C ILE A 74 -5.45 17.39 20.67
N LYS A 75 -6.59 17.48 19.97
CA LYS A 75 -7.55 18.58 20.17
C LYS A 75 -8.17 18.54 21.57
N LYS A 76 -8.46 17.36 22.11
CA LYS A 76 -8.98 17.19 23.48
C LYS A 76 -7.89 17.35 24.54
N HIS A 77 -6.68 16.92 24.22
CA HIS A 77 -5.51 16.85 25.09
C HIS A 77 -4.31 17.55 24.41
N PRO A 78 -4.23 18.90 24.47
CA PRO A 78 -3.20 19.68 23.78
C PRO A 78 -1.76 19.27 24.14
N GLU A 79 -1.54 18.67 25.31
CA GLU A 79 -0.26 18.11 25.74
C GLU A 79 0.28 17.02 24.81
N TYR A 80 -0.58 16.37 24.02
CA TYR A 80 -0.17 15.37 23.04
C TYR A 80 0.40 15.95 21.73
N ALA A 81 0.30 17.27 21.53
CA ALA A 81 0.77 17.92 20.30
C ALA A 81 2.29 17.82 20.12
N THR A 82 3.05 17.74 21.21
CA THR A 82 4.52 17.82 21.20
C THR A 82 5.22 16.51 21.56
N ILE A 83 4.46 15.43 21.81
CA ILE A 83 5.00 14.12 22.18
C ILE A 83 4.52 13.02 21.20
N PRO A 84 5.23 11.89 21.10
CA PRO A 84 4.78 10.78 20.27
C PRO A 84 3.47 10.20 20.84
N LEU A 85 2.43 10.14 20.00
CA LEU A 85 1.13 9.59 20.34
C LEU A 85 0.73 8.49 19.36
N ALA A 86 0.29 7.36 19.88
CA ALA A 86 -0.36 6.30 19.13
C ALA A 86 -1.80 6.10 19.62
N ILE A 87 -2.71 5.81 18.69
CA ILE A 87 -4.11 5.50 18.98
C ILE A 87 -4.35 4.02 18.72
N GLY A 88 -4.96 3.34 19.68
CA GLY A 88 -5.32 1.93 19.59
C GLY A 88 -4.91 1.15 20.83
N THR A 89 -4.64 -0.13 20.65
CA THR A 89 -4.34 -1.06 21.76
C THR A 89 -2.93 -1.63 21.63
N MET A 90 -2.49 -2.36 22.67
CA MET A 90 -1.23 -3.10 22.63
C MET A 90 -1.20 -4.18 21.53
N THR A 91 -2.36 -4.65 21.09
CA THR A 91 -2.47 -5.66 20.03
C THR A 91 -2.44 -5.04 18.64
N ARG A 92 -3.02 -3.84 18.44
CA ARG A 92 -3.05 -3.16 17.15
C ARG A 92 -3.27 -1.65 17.27
N LEU A 93 -2.43 -0.90 16.57
CA LEU A 93 -2.58 0.54 16.39
C LEU A 93 -3.54 0.86 15.24
N GLN A 94 -4.44 1.81 15.49
CA GLN A 94 -5.33 2.39 14.48
C GLN A 94 -4.65 3.54 13.75
N THR A 95 -3.99 4.44 14.47
CA THR A 95 -3.18 5.52 13.89
C THR A 95 -2.09 5.98 14.86
N ALA A 96 -1.25 6.90 14.41
CA ALA A 96 -0.24 7.57 15.22
C ALA A 96 -0.03 8.99 14.70
N ASN A 97 0.34 9.92 15.58
CA ASN A 97 0.66 11.29 15.20
C ASN A 97 1.98 11.37 14.44
N TYR A 98 2.25 12.51 13.80
CA TYR A 98 3.46 12.67 12.97
C TYR A 98 4.76 12.52 13.76
N ILE A 99 4.78 12.87 15.05
CA ILE A 99 5.96 12.71 15.92
C ILE A 99 6.28 11.22 16.13
N ALA A 100 5.28 10.40 16.45
CA ALA A 100 5.44 8.95 16.57
C ALA A 100 5.78 8.31 15.22
N ARG A 101 5.19 8.81 14.13
CA ARG A 101 5.53 8.39 12.77
C ARG A 101 6.99 8.68 12.41
N GLY A 102 7.56 9.82 12.82
CA GLY A 102 8.98 10.12 12.61
C GLY A 102 9.91 9.08 13.26
N ARG A 103 9.42 8.36 14.27
CA ARG A 103 10.15 7.30 14.97
C ARG A 103 9.85 5.89 14.45
N GLY A 104 9.03 5.75 13.41
CA GLY A 104 8.70 4.45 12.81
C GLY A 104 7.43 3.79 13.36
N VAL A 105 6.71 4.42 14.30
CA VAL A 105 5.38 3.96 14.73
C VAL A 105 4.38 4.18 13.59
N ARG A 106 3.62 3.14 13.23
CA ARG A 106 2.72 3.14 12.06
C ARG A 106 1.37 2.50 12.38
N PRO A 107 0.28 2.92 11.70
CA PRO A 107 -1.00 2.21 11.72
C PRO A 107 -0.83 0.71 11.39
N GLY A 108 -1.65 -0.14 12.01
CA GLY A 108 -1.64 -1.58 11.79
C GLY A 108 -0.52 -2.36 12.52
N MET A 109 0.49 -1.66 13.05
CA MET A 109 1.53 -2.24 13.90
C MET A 109 0.94 -2.68 15.26
N PRO A 110 1.45 -3.74 15.90
CA PRO A 110 1.14 -4.03 17.30
C PRO A 110 1.71 -2.96 18.25
N GLY A 111 0.94 -2.52 19.24
CA GLY A 111 1.36 -1.49 20.19
C GLY A 111 2.60 -1.87 21.00
N PHE A 112 2.77 -3.15 21.37
CA PHE A 112 3.99 -3.60 22.05
C PHE A 112 5.26 -3.43 21.19
N LEU A 113 5.14 -3.51 19.86
CA LEU A 113 6.26 -3.27 18.95
C LEU A 113 6.53 -1.78 18.83
N ALA A 114 5.48 -0.96 18.81
CA ALA A 114 5.62 0.49 18.84
C ALA A 114 6.35 0.98 20.10
N LEU A 115 6.11 0.38 21.27
CA LEU A 115 6.87 0.69 22.50
C LEU A 115 8.34 0.28 22.42
N LYS A 116 8.67 -0.82 21.73
CA LYS A 116 10.08 -1.19 21.50
C LYS A 116 10.82 -0.16 20.64
N ILE A 117 10.13 0.40 19.65
CA ILE A 117 10.68 1.38 18.71
C ILE A 117 10.69 2.79 19.31
N CYS A 118 9.65 3.15 20.06
CA CYS A 118 9.50 4.42 20.73
C CYS A 118 9.04 4.20 22.18
N PRO A 119 9.99 3.98 23.12
CA PRO A 119 9.67 3.70 24.53
C PRO A 119 8.83 4.78 25.22
N ASN A 120 9.03 6.04 24.81
CA ASN A 120 8.30 7.19 25.34
C ASN A 120 7.03 7.52 24.53
N CYS A 121 6.46 6.55 23.79
CA CYS A 121 5.23 6.77 23.05
C CYS A 121 4.03 6.73 24.01
N SER A 122 3.24 7.80 24.01
CA SER A 122 1.96 7.82 24.69
C SER A 122 0.92 7.05 23.88
N PHE A 123 -0.04 6.44 24.57
CA PHE A 123 -1.13 5.67 23.98
C PHE A 123 -2.47 6.22 24.46
N SER A 124 -3.39 6.45 23.52
CA SER A 124 -4.80 6.64 23.82
C SER A 124 -5.61 5.53 23.15
N SER A 125 -6.55 4.95 23.88
CA SER A 125 -7.43 3.87 23.41
C SER A 125 -8.91 4.23 23.53
N ARG A 126 -9.22 5.49 23.83
CA ARG A 126 -10.59 5.99 24.01
C ARG A 126 -11.13 6.57 22.71
#